data_AF-A0A1V8SH40-F1
#
_entry.id   AF-A0A1V8SH40-F1
#
_cell.length_a   1.000
_cell.length_b   1.000
_cell.length_c   1.000
_cell.angle_alpha   90.00
_cell.angle_beta   90.00
_cell.angle_gamma   90.00
#
_symmetry.space_group_name_H-M   'P 1'
#
loop_
_entity.id
_entity.type
_entity.pdbx_description
1 polymer ?
#
loop_
_entity_poly.entity_id
_entity_poly.type
_entity_poly.pdbx_seq_one_letter_code
_entity_poly.pdbx_strand_id
1 'polypeptide(L)'
;MASLISLSAAAAAIFTSVAAQKIGTQVPEAPPALTTYKCTTAGGCVQQASSVVIDWNYHWFHEDGGVAACNNANGLDPNCVIEGANYASAGVATSGDALTLHQYVLNNGTYQNASPRVYLLAPDGQNYDMIKLLGQEISYDVDASTLVCGENGALYLSEMDATGGRTAANPGGAAYGAGYCDAQCPVGDWFNGTVNTGGLGSCCNEMDLWEANGRATALTPHPCSVNSIGGCTGSACGSTGYCDKNGCGFNPYALGQQGYYGPGLTVDTKKKITVTTSFHTSDGTSTGTLTEITRQYIQDGVVIANAVAGSSSGFPGQNSLTDSYCSASDSFGQTLGGLKTMGEALGRGMVLVLSIWNDAGGYMTWLDSGNSGPCSATEGNPSLIIQQNPTTYVVFSNIRYGDIGSTWSIGKPPVSSKSSTSTSVKPTTTSSQILGSTTVVTTTTTKPTTVSTTTSKPTTTTKPTTTTKPAPPTTKSTTTTKSSATTTKPSQPTATHYGQCGGKGYTGPTVCASPWTCKVSNDYYSQCL
;
A
#
# COMPACT_ATOMS: atom_id res chain seq x y z
N MET A 1 70.14 14.37 -35.90
CA MET A 1 70.16 13.42 -34.77
C MET A 1 70.12 14.27 -33.51
N ALA A 2 69.16 14.22 -32.59
CA ALA A 2 68.31 13.13 -32.15
C ALA A 2 66.93 13.63 -31.66
N SER A 3 66.01 12.68 -31.62
CA SER A 3 64.57 12.72 -31.35
C SER A 3 64.13 13.43 -30.07
N LEU A 4 63.00 14.13 -30.19
CA LEU A 4 62.04 14.35 -29.12
C LEU A 4 61.28 13.03 -28.86
N ILE A 5 61.28 12.55 -27.61
CA ILE A 5 60.41 11.45 -27.17
C ILE A 5 59.33 12.06 -26.28
N SER A 6 58.10 12.05 -26.77
CA SER A 6 56.89 12.37 -26.03
C SER A 6 56.52 11.17 -25.14
N LEU A 7 56.46 11.39 -23.82
CA LEU A 7 55.86 10.44 -22.88
C LEU A 7 54.36 10.67 -22.84
N SER A 8 53.59 9.80 -23.49
CA SER A 8 52.13 9.72 -23.32
C SER A 8 51.82 8.84 -22.12
N ALA A 9 51.36 9.43 -21.02
CA ALA A 9 50.81 8.68 -19.89
C ALA A 9 49.41 8.19 -20.27
N ALA A 10 49.28 6.88 -20.52
CA ALA A 10 47.99 6.22 -20.68
C ALA A 10 47.33 6.10 -19.29
N ALA A 11 46.28 6.90 -19.06
CA ALA A 11 45.38 6.71 -17.93
C ALA A 11 44.56 5.43 -18.18
N ALA A 12 44.92 4.34 -17.51
CA ALA A 12 44.10 3.14 -17.49
C ALA A 12 42.82 3.44 -16.69
N ALA A 13 41.70 3.63 -17.38
CA ALA A 13 40.39 3.65 -16.77
C ALA A 13 40.11 2.26 -16.18
N ILE A 14 40.11 2.16 -14.86
CA ILE A 14 39.63 0.98 -14.14
C ILE A 14 38.11 0.96 -14.37
N PHE A 15 37.65 0.16 -15.33
CA PHE A 15 36.24 -0.17 -15.44
C PHE A 15 35.87 -1.03 -14.25
N THR A 16 35.29 -0.44 -13.21
CA THR A 16 34.54 -1.20 -12.21
C THR A 16 33.34 -1.82 -12.92
N SER A 17 33.40 -3.13 -13.18
CA SER A 17 32.26 -3.88 -13.68
C SER A 17 31.14 -3.79 -12.63
N VAL A 18 30.11 -3.01 -12.91
CA VAL A 18 28.90 -3.01 -12.08
C VAL A 18 28.23 -4.37 -12.30
N ALA A 19 28.21 -5.17 -11.24
CA ALA A 19 27.46 -6.42 -11.17
C ALA A 19 25.99 -6.11 -11.50
N ALA A 20 25.50 -6.63 -12.63
CA ALA A 20 24.11 -6.46 -13.03
C ALA A 20 23.27 -7.61 -12.49
N GLN A 21 22.15 -7.29 -11.85
CA GLN A 21 21.16 -8.29 -11.51
C GLN A 21 20.54 -8.87 -12.78
N LYS A 22 20.24 -10.16 -12.78
CA LYS A 22 19.58 -10.84 -13.89
C LYS A 22 18.13 -11.13 -13.57
N ILE A 23 17.32 -11.36 -14.60
CA ILE A 23 15.96 -11.89 -14.44
C ILE A 23 16.04 -13.41 -14.36
N GLY A 24 15.52 -13.96 -13.28
CA GLY A 24 15.38 -15.38 -13.03
C GLY A 24 14.33 -16.02 -13.92
N THR A 25 14.30 -17.35 -13.94
CA THR A 25 13.37 -18.12 -14.79
C THR A 25 12.67 -19.24 -14.02
N GLN A 26 12.92 -19.40 -12.73
CA GLN A 26 12.31 -20.43 -11.90
C GLN A 26 10.87 -20.07 -11.51
N VAL A 27 10.62 -18.79 -11.21
CA VAL A 27 9.29 -18.26 -10.89
C VAL A 27 8.98 -17.13 -11.86
N PRO A 28 8.02 -17.31 -12.79
CA PRO A 28 7.58 -16.23 -13.65
C PRO A 28 6.95 -15.10 -12.84
N GLU A 29 7.29 -13.86 -13.17
CA GLU A 29 6.60 -12.70 -12.61
C GLU A 29 5.23 -12.54 -13.27
N ALA A 30 4.18 -12.55 -12.44
CA ALA A 30 2.79 -12.56 -12.89
C ALA A 30 1.93 -11.58 -12.05
N PRO A 31 2.08 -10.26 -12.27
CA PRO A 31 1.33 -9.22 -11.55
C PRO A 31 -0.19 -9.45 -11.64
N PRO A 32 -0.91 -9.57 -10.50
CA PRO A 32 -2.37 -9.71 -10.49
C PRO A 32 -3.07 -8.53 -11.17
N ALA A 33 -4.04 -8.81 -12.03
CA ALA A 33 -4.83 -7.76 -12.67
C ALA A 33 -5.66 -6.99 -11.63
N LEU A 34 -5.74 -5.66 -11.79
CA LEU A 34 -6.59 -4.79 -10.98
C LEU A 34 -7.19 -3.74 -11.90
N THR A 35 -8.50 -3.82 -12.13
CA THR A 35 -9.18 -2.85 -12.97
C THR A 35 -9.29 -1.49 -12.28
N THR A 36 -8.85 -0.43 -12.95
CA THR A 36 -9.03 0.97 -12.53
C THR A 36 -9.76 1.76 -13.62
N TYR A 37 -10.09 3.04 -13.38
CA TYR A 37 -10.79 3.87 -14.35
C TYR A 37 -10.24 5.30 -14.44
N LYS A 38 -10.07 5.79 -15.66
CA LYS A 38 -9.81 7.21 -15.96
C LYS A 38 -11.12 7.90 -16.31
N CYS A 39 -11.46 8.97 -15.60
CA CYS A 39 -12.74 9.65 -15.74
C CYS A 39 -12.58 11.04 -16.35
N THR A 40 -13.53 11.45 -17.17
CA THR A 40 -13.64 12.83 -17.66
C THR A 40 -15.07 13.30 -17.54
N THR A 41 -15.28 14.61 -17.38
CA THR A 41 -16.63 15.18 -17.28
C THR A 41 -17.49 14.84 -18.51
N ALA A 42 -16.89 14.91 -19.71
CA ALA A 42 -17.61 14.66 -20.96
C ALA A 42 -17.71 13.18 -21.33
N GLY A 43 -16.65 12.40 -21.11
CA GLY A 43 -16.55 11.01 -21.56
C GLY A 43 -16.98 9.96 -20.53
N GLY A 44 -17.23 10.37 -19.28
CA GLY A 44 -17.41 9.44 -18.17
C GLY A 44 -16.12 8.66 -17.87
N CYS A 45 -16.25 7.50 -17.25
CA CYS A 45 -15.12 6.68 -16.83
C CYS A 45 -14.80 5.58 -17.83
N VAL A 46 -13.54 5.50 -18.24
CA VAL A 46 -12.97 4.49 -19.14
C VAL A 46 -12.10 3.54 -18.34
N GLN A 47 -12.39 2.25 -18.46
CA GLN A 47 -11.64 1.17 -17.82
C GLN A 47 -10.18 1.16 -18.28
N GLN A 48 -9.25 0.99 -17.35
CA GLN A 48 -7.84 0.73 -17.59
C GLN A 48 -7.55 -0.74 -17.26
N ALA A 49 -6.81 -1.41 -18.14
CA ALA A 49 -6.35 -2.78 -17.94
C ALA A 49 -5.04 -2.79 -17.13
N SER A 50 -5.08 -2.22 -15.93
CA SER A 50 -3.94 -2.15 -15.00
C SER A 50 -3.75 -3.46 -14.23
N SER A 51 -2.58 -3.58 -13.59
CA SER A 51 -2.24 -4.67 -12.65
C SER A 51 -1.54 -4.08 -11.42
N VAL A 52 -1.33 -4.90 -10.39
CA VAL A 52 -0.51 -4.55 -9.23
C VAL A 52 0.74 -5.39 -9.17
N VAL A 53 1.87 -4.77 -8.84
CA VAL A 53 3.15 -5.44 -8.62
C VAL A 53 3.56 -5.29 -7.16
N ILE A 54 4.07 -6.36 -6.55
CA ILE A 54 4.51 -6.30 -5.16
C ILE A 54 5.87 -5.64 -5.03
N ASP A 55 6.15 -5.01 -3.88
CA ASP A 55 7.44 -4.36 -3.60
C ASP A 55 8.63 -5.29 -3.83
N TRP A 56 9.72 -4.72 -4.35
CA TRP A 56 10.97 -5.41 -4.68
C TRP A 56 11.45 -6.38 -3.58
N ASN A 57 11.30 -6.00 -2.31
CA ASN A 57 11.77 -6.79 -1.18
C ASN A 57 11.01 -8.10 -0.97
N TYR A 58 9.87 -8.30 -1.64
CA TYR A 58 9.10 -9.54 -1.60
C TYR A 58 9.56 -10.57 -2.63
N HIS A 59 10.40 -10.16 -3.58
CA HIS A 59 10.93 -11.06 -4.59
C HIS A 59 12.11 -11.85 -4.04
N TRP A 60 12.29 -13.05 -4.58
CA TRP A 60 13.38 -13.92 -4.18
C TRP A 60 14.62 -13.61 -5.01
N PHE A 61 15.72 -13.30 -4.31
CA PHE A 61 17.04 -13.10 -4.89
C PHE A 61 17.90 -14.32 -4.61
N HIS A 62 18.41 -14.98 -5.65
CA HIS A 62 19.32 -16.13 -5.48
C HIS A 62 20.36 -16.25 -6.59
N GLU A 63 21.40 -17.02 -6.34
CA GLU A 63 22.44 -17.31 -7.33
C GLU A 63 21.84 -17.96 -8.59
N ASP A 64 22.29 -17.52 -9.77
CA ASP A 64 21.90 -18.05 -11.07
C ASP A 64 22.15 -19.56 -11.15
N GLY A 65 21.09 -20.34 -11.42
CA GLY A 65 21.13 -21.81 -11.43
C GLY A 65 21.17 -22.47 -10.04
N GLY A 66 21.08 -21.69 -8.96
CA GLY A 66 21.09 -22.17 -7.57
C GLY A 66 19.82 -21.79 -6.79
N VAL A 67 19.89 -21.96 -5.46
CA VAL A 67 18.84 -21.53 -4.51
C VAL A 67 19.40 -20.74 -3.33
N ALA A 68 20.72 -20.49 -3.32
CA ALA A 68 21.39 -19.73 -2.27
C ALA A 68 21.10 -18.24 -2.44
N ALA A 69 20.73 -17.56 -1.35
CA ALA A 69 20.49 -16.12 -1.38
C ALA A 69 21.77 -15.36 -1.72
N CYS A 70 21.66 -14.37 -2.61
CA CYS A 70 22.79 -13.60 -3.16
C CYS A 70 22.70 -12.08 -2.89
N ASN A 71 21.68 -11.66 -2.16
CA ASN A 71 21.55 -10.31 -1.61
C ASN A 71 22.12 -10.31 -0.19
N ASN A 72 23.34 -9.79 -0.01
CA ASN A 72 23.94 -9.67 1.31
C ASN A 72 24.43 -8.24 1.57
N ALA A 73 24.75 -7.95 2.83
CA ALA A 73 25.20 -6.63 3.27
C ALA A 73 26.49 -6.13 2.56
N ASN A 74 27.20 -6.98 1.82
CA ASN A 74 28.43 -6.62 1.09
C ASN A 74 28.19 -6.32 -0.40
N GLY A 75 26.94 -6.38 -0.88
CA GLY A 75 26.59 -6.14 -2.30
C GLY A 75 25.73 -7.24 -2.93
N LEU A 76 25.44 -7.07 -4.22
CA LEU A 76 24.84 -8.11 -5.06
C LEU A 76 25.95 -8.89 -5.75
N ASP A 77 25.87 -10.21 -5.67
CA ASP A 77 26.67 -11.08 -6.54
C ASP A 77 26.34 -10.76 -8.02
N PRO A 78 27.33 -10.64 -8.93
CA PRO A 78 27.09 -10.49 -10.38
C PRO A 78 26.25 -11.60 -11.02
N ASN A 79 26.10 -12.74 -10.35
CA ASN A 79 25.26 -13.86 -10.76
C ASN A 79 23.94 -13.90 -10.01
N CYS A 80 23.54 -12.83 -9.33
CA CYS A 80 22.27 -12.78 -8.62
C CYS A 80 21.10 -12.60 -9.60
N VAL A 81 20.08 -13.45 -9.50
CA VAL A 81 18.83 -13.33 -10.23
C VAL A 81 17.70 -12.90 -9.31
N ILE A 82 16.73 -12.15 -9.84
CA ILE A 82 15.42 -11.92 -9.21
C ILE A 82 14.38 -12.82 -9.87
N GLU A 83 13.68 -13.56 -9.05
CA GLU A 83 12.54 -14.37 -9.47
C GLU A 83 11.24 -13.61 -9.24
N GLY A 84 10.17 -14.02 -9.94
CA GLY A 84 8.82 -13.51 -9.68
C GLY A 84 8.30 -13.86 -8.29
N ALA A 85 7.23 -13.17 -7.87
CA ALA A 85 6.65 -13.34 -6.54
C ALA A 85 5.42 -14.26 -6.53
N ASN A 86 5.24 -15.01 -5.43
CA ASN A 86 3.96 -15.65 -5.13
C ASN A 86 3.07 -14.67 -4.34
N TYR A 87 2.26 -13.90 -5.05
CA TYR A 87 1.37 -12.88 -4.51
C TYR A 87 0.45 -13.39 -3.40
N ALA A 88 -0.15 -14.57 -3.56
CA ALA A 88 -1.04 -15.14 -2.55
C ALA A 88 -0.29 -15.45 -1.25
N SER A 89 0.93 -16.01 -1.35
CA SER A 89 1.79 -16.24 -0.19
C SER A 89 2.31 -14.94 0.44
N ALA A 90 2.32 -13.84 -0.31
CA ALA A 90 2.62 -12.51 0.21
C ALA A 90 1.37 -11.74 0.70
N GLY A 91 0.20 -12.39 0.76
CA GLY A 91 -1.03 -11.78 1.28
C GLY A 91 -1.75 -10.86 0.29
N VAL A 92 -1.45 -10.97 -1.01
CA VAL A 92 -2.06 -10.16 -2.07
C VAL A 92 -3.03 -11.00 -2.89
N ALA A 93 -4.26 -10.52 -3.06
CA ALA A 93 -5.26 -11.12 -3.93
C ALA A 93 -6.06 -10.05 -4.68
N THR A 94 -6.48 -10.34 -5.91
CA THR A 94 -7.39 -9.46 -6.67
C THR A 94 -8.61 -10.21 -7.21
N SER A 95 -9.71 -9.47 -7.38
CA SER A 95 -10.94 -9.93 -8.02
C SER A 95 -11.58 -8.78 -8.78
N GLY A 96 -11.37 -8.72 -10.09
CA GLY A 96 -11.88 -7.64 -10.95
C GLY A 96 -11.24 -6.29 -10.62
N ASP A 97 -12.00 -5.40 -10.00
CA ASP A 97 -11.57 -4.07 -9.57
C ASP A 97 -11.25 -3.98 -8.08
N ALA A 98 -11.23 -5.11 -7.36
CA ALA A 98 -10.92 -5.19 -5.93
C ALA A 98 -9.56 -5.84 -5.66
N LEU A 99 -8.78 -5.21 -4.79
CA LEU A 99 -7.52 -5.68 -4.21
C LEU A 99 -7.75 -5.96 -2.72
N THR A 100 -7.38 -7.16 -2.27
CA THR A 100 -7.35 -7.53 -0.85
C THR A 100 -5.89 -7.71 -0.40
N LEU A 101 -5.53 -7.02 0.69
CA LEU A 101 -4.21 -7.11 1.32
C LEU A 101 -4.37 -7.67 2.73
N HIS A 102 -3.77 -8.83 2.99
CA HIS A 102 -3.78 -9.49 4.30
C HIS A 102 -2.53 -9.11 5.09
N GLN A 103 -2.70 -8.72 6.35
CA GLN A 103 -1.55 -8.45 7.23
C GLN A 103 -0.76 -9.74 7.50
N TYR A 104 -1.47 -10.86 7.67
CA TYR A 104 -0.88 -12.15 7.95
C TYR A 104 -1.38 -13.22 6.98
N VAL A 105 -0.52 -14.20 6.70
CA VAL A 105 -0.84 -15.39 5.90
C VAL A 105 -0.62 -16.65 6.72
N LEU A 106 -1.46 -17.66 6.48
CA LEU A 106 -1.32 -18.96 7.14
C LEU A 106 -0.26 -19.80 6.41
N ASN A 107 0.85 -20.08 7.09
CA ASN A 107 1.92 -20.94 6.58
C ASN A 107 2.17 -22.09 7.54
N ASN A 108 2.04 -23.34 7.08
CA ASN A 108 2.20 -24.55 7.88
C ASN A 108 1.40 -24.54 9.20
N GLY A 109 0.16 -24.03 9.14
CA GLY A 109 -0.74 -23.96 10.30
C GLY A 109 -0.46 -22.84 11.30
N THR A 110 0.49 -21.95 11.02
CA THR A 110 0.82 -20.79 11.85
C THR A 110 0.72 -19.50 11.03
N TYR A 111 0.10 -18.46 11.59
CA TYR A 111 0.05 -17.15 10.94
C TYR A 111 1.44 -16.49 10.98
N GLN A 112 1.85 -15.94 9.84
CA GLN A 112 3.11 -15.24 9.66
C GLN A 112 2.83 -13.85 9.09
N ASN A 113 3.66 -12.88 9.43
CA ASN A 113 3.56 -11.51 8.91
C ASN A 113 3.79 -11.52 7.39
N ALA A 114 2.83 -10.95 6.65
CA ALA A 114 2.93 -10.73 5.22
C ALA A 114 3.11 -9.23 4.93
N SER A 115 2.22 -8.38 5.47
CA SER A 115 2.31 -6.93 5.44
C SER A 115 2.59 -6.31 4.05
N PRO A 116 1.94 -6.78 2.96
CA PRO A 116 2.34 -6.42 1.60
C PRO A 116 2.23 -4.92 1.31
N ARG A 117 3.16 -4.45 0.47
CA ARG A 117 3.06 -3.19 -0.27
C ARG A 117 3.07 -3.50 -1.76
N VAL A 118 2.14 -2.91 -2.50
CA VAL A 118 2.01 -3.08 -3.95
C VAL A 118 1.88 -1.74 -4.66
N TYR A 119 2.24 -1.72 -5.95
CA TYR A 119 2.19 -0.55 -6.82
C TYR A 119 1.28 -0.79 -8.02
N LEU A 120 0.58 0.25 -8.48
CA LEU A 120 -0.20 0.16 -9.70
C LEU A 120 0.72 0.21 -10.94
N LEU A 121 0.69 -0.85 -11.75
CA LEU A 121 1.32 -0.87 -13.07
C LEU A 121 0.37 -0.29 -14.13
N ALA A 122 0.96 0.43 -15.07
CA ALA A 122 0.28 0.89 -16.27
C ALA A 122 -0.15 -0.31 -17.14
N PRO A 123 -1.09 -0.12 -18.09
CA PRO A 123 -1.53 -1.21 -18.99
C PRO A 123 -0.43 -1.84 -19.86
N ASP A 124 0.76 -1.23 -19.95
CA ASP A 124 1.90 -1.84 -20.61
C ASP A 124 2.52 -2.99 -19.80
N GLY A 125 2.18 -3.11 -18.52
CA GLY A 125 2.69 -4.11 -17.58
C GLY A 125 4.19 -3.97 -17.29
N GLN A 126 4.81 -2.86 -17.71
CA GLN A 126 6.24 -2.64 -17.61
C GLN A 126 6.56 -1.47 -16.70
N ASN A 127 5.81 -0.37 -16.78
CA ASN A 127 6.03 0.83 -15.99
C ASN A 127 4.91 1.02 -14.98
N TYR A 128 5.18 1.78 -13.93
CA TYR A 128 4.12 2.24 -13.03
C TYR A 128 3.15 3.18 -13.75
N ASP A 129 1.89 3.16 -13.32
CA ASP A 129 0.91 4.15 -13.77
C ASP A 129 1.19 5.49 -13.07
N MET A 130 1.67 6.47 -13.83
CA MET A 130 1.99 7.81 -13.31
C MET A 130 0.73 8.65 -13.23
N ILE A 131 0.04 8.61 -12.08
CA ILE A 131 -1.22 9.32 -11.86
C ILE A 131 -0.93 10.81 -11.64
N LYS A 132 -1.59 11.66 -12.43
CA LYS A 132 -1.49 13.12 -12.33
C LYS A 132 -2.76 13.68 -11.70
N LEU A 133 -2.66 14.22 -10.49
CA LEU A 133 -3.83 14.65 -9.73
C LEU A 133 -3.94 16.17 -9.53
N LEU A 134 -3.02 16.99 -10.05
CA LEU A 134 -3.16 18.45 -9.97
C LEU A 134 -4.39 18.91 -10.76
N GLY A 135 -5.35 19.57 -10.10
CA GLY A 135 -6.60 19.99 -10.73
C GLY A 135 -7.55 18.83 -11.05
N GLN A 136 -7.46 17.72 -10.32
CA GLN A 136 -8.20 16.48 -10.55
C GLN A 136 -8.72 15.91 -9.23
N GLU A 137 -9.39 14.77 -9.28
CA GLU A 137 -9.81 13.99 -8.11
C GLU A 137 -9.49 12.50 -8.26
N ILE A 138 -9.45 11.82 -7.12
CA ILE A 138 -9.38 10.36 -7.03
C ILE A 138 -10.46 9.85 -6.07
N SER A 139 -11.16 8.79 -6.46
CA SER A 139 -12.11 8.05 -5.64
C SER A 139 -11.79 6.56 -5.62
N TYR A 140 -12.05 5.93 -4.50
CA TYR A 140 -11.94 4.47 -4.33
C TYR A 140 -12.88 4.03 -3.22
N ASP A 141 -13.30 2.78 -3.29
CA ASP A 141 -14.01 2.11 -2.23
C ASP A 141 -13.02 1.40 -1.32
N VAL A 142 -13.19 1.51 0.00
CA VAL A 142 -12.40 0.80 1.01
C VAL A 142 -13.30 0.02 1.95
N ASP A 143 -12.94 -1.23 2.23
CA ASP A 143 -13.44 -1.99 3.38
C ASP A 143 -12.30 -2.14 4.40
N ALA A 144 -12.41 -1.38 5.48
CA ALA A 144 -11.50 -1.37 6.62
C ALA A 144 -12.12 -2.05 7.86
N SER A 145 -13.21 -2.80 7.70
CA SER A 145 -13.99 -3.33 8.82
C SER A 145 -13.23 -4.34 9.68
N THR A 146 -12.19 -4.96 9.14
CA THR A 146 -11.33 -5.90 9.87
C THR A 146 -10.07 -5.26 10.45
N LEU A 147 -9.73 -4.04 10.04
CA LEU A 147 -8.56 -3.32 10.55
C LEU A 147 -8.79 -2.86 11.99
N VAL A 148 -8.09 -3.49 12.91
CA VAL A 148 -8.13 -3.19 14.34
C VAL A 148 -7.18 -2.05 14.71
N CYS A 149 -7.21 -1.61 15.98
CA CYS A 149 -6.20 -0.70 16.50
C CYS A 149 -4.79 -1.25 16.25
N GLY A 150 -3.85 -0.39 15.86
CA GLY A 150 -2.48 -0.78 15.52
C GLY A 150 -2.24 -1.20 14.07
N GLU A 151 -3.29 -1.46 13.30
CA GLU A 151 -3.18 -1.70 11.86
C GLU A 151 -3.27 -0.37 11.10
N ASN A 152 -2.67 -0.32 9.93
CA ASN A 152 -2.80 0.76 8.96
C ASN A 152 -2.96 0.15 7.56
N GLY A 153 -4.16 0.28 6.99
CA GLY A 153 -4.37 0.06 5.57
C GLY A 153 -4.13 1.39 4.85
N ALA A 154 -3.09 1.44 4.03
CA ALA A 154 -2.66 2.67 3.38
C ALA A 154 -2.93 2.66 1.88
N LEU A 155 -3.42 3.79 1.35
CA LEU A 155 -3.47 4.10 -0.07
C LEU A 155 -2.89 5.50 -0.25
N TYR A 156 -1.81 5.61 -1.01
CA TYR A 156 -1.02 6.85 -1.09
C TYR A 156 -0.30 6.96 -2.43
N LEU A 157 0.32 8.12 -2.66
CA LEU A 157 1.11 8.39 -3.86
C LEU A 157 2.54 8.72 -3.45
N SER A 158 3.51 8.13 -4.14
CA SER A 158 4.93 8.47 -4.01
C SER A 158 5.49 8.93 -5.34
N GLU A 159 6.36 9.94 -5.34
CA GLU A 159 7.01 10.45 -6.56
C GLU A 159 8.14 9.55 -7.07
N MET A 160 7.89 8.25 -7.14
CA MET A 160 8.81 7.25 -7.66
C MET A 160 9.07 7.45 -9.16
N ASP A 161 10.21 6.94 -9.65
CA ASP A 161 10.48 6.87 -11.08
C ASP A 161 9.52 5.89 -11.77
N ALA A 162 8.96 6.27 -12.92
CA ALA A 162 7.98 5.46 -13.65
C ALA A 162 8.49 4.06 -14.03
N THR A 163 9.81 3.93 -14.22
CA THR A 163 10.44 2.66 -14.57
C THR A 163 10.91 1.87 -13.35
N GLY A 164 10.73 2.39 -12.14
CA GLY A 164 11.30 1.81 -10.91
C GLY A 164 12.83 1.84 -10.91
N GLY A 165 13.45 2.83 -11.55
CA GLY A 165 14.90 2.91 -11.67
C GLY A 165 15.50 1.84 -12.58
N ARG A 166 14.78 1.43 -13.63
CA ARG A 166 15.23 0.36 -14.54
C ARG A 166 16.52 0.78 -15.25
N THR A 167 17.52 -0.07 -15.16
CA THR A 167 18.81 0.12 -15.84
C THR A 167 19.34 -1.23 -16.31
N ALA A 168 20.51 -1.26 -16.96
CA ALA A 168 21.17 -2.54 -17.23
C ALA A 168 21.52 -3.32 -15.96
N ALA A 169 21.74 -2.63 -14.83
CA ALA A 169 22.01 -3.26 -13.53
C ALA A 169 20.75 -3.67 -12.76
N ASN A 170 19.61 -3.06 -13.10
CA ASN A 170 18.27 -3.33 -12.59
C ASN A 170 17.31 -3.58 -13.77
N PRO A 171 17.38 -4.74 -14.42
CA PRO A 171 16.53 -5.00 -15.59
C PRO A 171 15.05 -5.19 -15.22
N GLY A 172 14.75 -5.55 -13.96
CA GLY A 172 13.38 -5.77 -13.47
C GLY A 172 12.60 -4.47 -13.36
N GLY A 173 13.18 -3.44 -12.73
CA GLY A 173 12.54 -2.14 -12.58
C GLY A 173 11.14 -2.24 -11.97
N ALA A 174 10.22 -1.43 -12.49
CA ALA A 174 8.84 -1.37 -12.06
C ALA A 174 8.09 -2.70 -12.22
N ALA A 175 8.41 -3.51 -13.24
CA ALA A 175 7.76 -4.80 -13.46
C ALA A 175 8.00 -5.82 -12.32
N TYR A 176 8.95 -5.53 -11.43
CA TYR A 176 9.27 -6.31 -10.22
C TYR A 176 9.21 -5.46 -8.95
N GLY A 177 8.64 -4.24 -9.00
CA GLY A 177 8.40 -3.42 -7.80
C GLY A 177 9.61 -2.62 -7.28
N ALA A 178 10.61 -2.30 -8.12
CA ALA A 178 11.77 -1.51 -7.69
C ALA A 178 11.46 -0.02 -7.48
N GLY A 179 12.38 0.66 -6.79
CA GLY A 179 12.48 2.12 -6.81
C GLY A 179 11.60 2.84 -5.79
N TYR A 180 11.18 2.14 -4.73
CA TYR A 180 10.40 2.75 -3.66
C TYR A 180 11.15 3.92 -2.99
N CYS A 181 10.40 4.97 -2.72
CA CYS A 181 10.78 6.13 -1.93
C CYS A 181 9.53 6.69 -1.28
N ASP A 182 9.70 7.41 -0.17
CA ASP A 182 8.62 8.14 0.49
C ASP A 182 9.21 9.33 1.28
N ALA A 183 8.37 10.09 1.97
CA ALA A 183 8.83 11.27 2.72
C ALA A 183 9.56 10.90 4.02
N GLN A 184 9.47 9.65 4.47
CA GLN A 184 10.21 9.16 5.62
C GLN A 184 11.68 8.88 5.29
N CYS A 185 12.06 8.91 4.01
CA CYS A 185 13.42 8.65 3.54
C CYS A 185 13.99 7.33 4.07
N PRO A 186 13.30 6.18 3.92
CA PRO A 186 13.69 4.92 4.51
C PRO A 186 15.04 4.47 4.00
N VAL A 187 15.87 3.96 4.91
CA VAL A 187 17.10 3.25 4.57
C VAL A 187 16.75 1.77 4.46
N GLY A 188 16.91 1.22 3.27
CA GLY A 188 16.75 -0.21 3.00
C GLY A 188 17.96 -0.80 2.28
N ASP A 189 17.90 -2.08 1.97
CA ASP A 189 18.97 -2.79 1.24
C ASP A 189 19.09 -2.36 -0.22
N TRP A 190 18.07 -1.67 -0.74
CA TRP A 190 17.95 -1.26 -2.13
C TRP A 190 17.72 0.24 -2.24
N PHE A 191 18.38 0.88 -3.21
CA PHE A 191 18.16 2.26 -3.59
C PHE A 191 18.00 2.35 -5.10
N ASN A 192 16.84 2.86 -5.53
CA ASN A 192 16.44 3.00 -6.93
C ASN A 192 16.68 1.70 -7.77
N GLY A 193 16.41 0.54 -7.15
CA GLY A 193 16.53 -0.78 -7.77
C GLY A 193 17.93 -1.37 -7.86
N THR A 194 18.93 -0.75 -7.22
CA THR A 194 20.28 -1.29 -7.07
C THR A 194 20.64 -1.44 -5.60
N VAL A 195 21.67 -2.21 -5.24
CA VAL A 195 22.07 -2.36 -3.83
C VAL A 195 22.45 -1.02 -3.23
N ASN A 196 21.93 -0.78 -2.04
CA ASN A 196 22.21 0.40 -1.26
C ASN A 196 23.49 0.25 -0.42
N THR A 197 24.64 0.05 -1.07
CA THR A 197 25.94 -0.06 -0.34
C THR A 197 26.33 1.24 0.36
N GLY A 198 25.71 2.37 -0.03
CA GLY A 198 25.92 3.68 0.57
C GLY A 198 25.06 3.96 1.81
N GLY A 199 24.12 3.07 2.17
CA GLY A 199 23.18 3.29 3.27
C GLY A 199 22.34 4.55 3.08
N LEU A 200 21.97 4.86 1.83
CA LEU A 200 21.18 6.04 1.48
C LEU A 200 19.73 5.88 1.95
N GLY A 201 19.14 6.95 2.48
CA GLY A 201 17.69 7.04 2.62
C GLY A 201 17.05 7.35 1.26
N SER A 202 15.90 6.73 0.97
CA SER A 202 15.17 6.89 -0.29
C SER A 202 14.04 7.92 -0.14
N CYS A 203 14.33 9.19 -0.43
CA CYS A 203 13.40 10.31 -0.26
C CYS A 203 12.61 10.63 -1.53
N CYS A 204 11.32 10.93 -1.42
CA CYS A 204 10.57 11.64 -2.46
C CYS A 204 9.27 12.24 -1.91
N ASN A 205 8.66 13.16 -2.65
CA ASN A 205 7.34 13.70 -2.28
C ASN A 205 6.32 12.57 -2.11
N GLU A 206 5.45 12.72 -1.10
CA GLU A 206 4.44 11.72 -0.74
C GLU A 206 3.10 12.41 -0.46
N MET A 207 2.02 11.77 -0.91
CA MET A 207 0.65 12.23 -0.68
C MET A 207 -0.17 11.06 -0.15
N ASP A 208 -0.35 11.03 1.17
CA ASP A 208 -1.12 10.02 1.87
C ASP A 208 -2.60 10.29 1.74
N LEU A 209 -3.22 9.63 0.76
CA LEU A 209 -4.64 9.76 0.49
C LEU A 209 -5.47 9.11 1.60
N TRP A 210 -4.98 8.01 2.17
CA TRP A 210 -5.67 7.28 3.22
C TRP A 210 -4.69 6.47 4.04
N GLU A 211 -4.47 6.88 5.27
CA GLU A 211 -3.92 6.02 6.32
C GLU A 211 -5.01 5.82 7.36
N ALA A 212 -5.40 4.57 7.59
CA ALA A 212 -6.53 4.29 8.44
C ALA A 212 -6.59 2.86 8.95
N ASN A 213 -7.36 2.72 10.02
CA ASN A 213 -7.99 1.46 10.39
C ASN A 213 -9.48 1.69 10.66
N GLY A 214 -10.15 0.71 11.27
CA GLY A 214 -11.55 0.83 11.61
C GLY A 214 -11.85 1.84 12.74
N ARG A 215 -10.86 2.57 13.28
CA ARG A 215 -11.01 3.48 14.44
C ARG A 215 -10.60 4.91 14.17
N ALA A 216 -9.61 5.14 13.31
CA ALA A 216 -9.13 6.47 12.95
C ALA A 216 -8.67 6.52 11.49
N THR A 217 -8.55 7.73 10.95
CA THR A 217 -8.03 7.99 9.61
C THR A 217 -7.31 9.34 9.54
N ALA A 218 -6.29 9.43 8.69
CA ALA A 218 -5.60 10.65 8.33
C ALA A 218 -5.48 10.81 6.79
N LEU A 219 -5.42 12.07 6.36
CA LEU A 219 -5.05 12.54 5.02
C LEU A 219 -3.88 13.50 5.19
N THR A 220 -2.75 13.23 4.53
CA THR A 220 -1.50 13.93 4.84
C THR A 220 -0.65 14.17 3.58
N PRO A 221 -0.41 15.43 3.15
CA PRO A 221 0.62 15.74 2.16
C PRO A 221 1.97 15.91 2.85
N HIS A 222 3.02 15.37 2.22
CA HIS A 222 4.40 15.40 2.68
C HIS A 222 5.31 15.95 1.56
N PRO A 223 5.52 17.28 1.52
CA PRO A 223 6.40 17.88 0.53
C PRO A 223 7.88 17.57 0.83
N CYS A 224 8.66 17.49 -0.24
CA CYS A 224 10.11 17.34 -0.22
C CYS A 224 10.78 18.39 -1.12
N SER A 225 12.00 18.76 -0.76
CA SER A 225 12.87 19.62 -1.57
C SER A 225 13.49 18.93 -2.78
N VAL A 226 13.39 17.59 -2.85
CA VAL A 226 13.81 16.78 -4.00
C VAL A 226 12.66 16.56 -4.96
N ASN A 227 12.96 16.49 -6.26
CA ASN A 227 12.00 16.08 -7.28
C ASN A 227 12.24 14.62 -7.63
N SER A 228 11.19 13.81 -7.61
CA SER A 228 11.26 12.36 -7.72
C SER A 228 12.17 11.73 -6.64
N ILE A 229 12.77 10.56 -6.92
CA ILE A 229 13.62 9.83 -5.98
C ILE A 229 14.97 10.53 -5.75
N GLY A 230 15.29 10.82 -4.50
CA GLY A 230 16.55 11.42 -4.05
C GLY A 230 17.20 10.63 -2.91
N GLY A 231 18.50 10.37 -3.03
CA GLY A 231 19.28 9.70 -1.98
C GLY A 231 19.76 10.68 -0.92
N CYS A 232 19.60 10.36 0.36
CA CYS A 232 20.08 11.18 1.46
C CYS A 232 21.04 10.41 2.38
N THR A 233 21.86 11.14 3.15
CA THR A 233 22.55 10.63 4.35
C THR A 233 22.55 11.71 5.44
N GLY A 234 22.76 11.30 6.69
CA GLY A 234 22.89 12.23 7.81
C GLY A 234 21.68 13.16 7.96
N SER A 235 21.92 14.46 8.12
CA SER A 235 20.87 15.46 8.38
C SER A 235 19.83 15.57 7.27
N ALA A 236 20.19 15.28 6.02
CA ALA A 236 19.24 15.30 4.91
C ALA A 236 18.17 14.19 5.03
N CYS A 237 18.44 13.10 5.76
CA CYS A 237 17.44 12.07 6.08
C CYS A 237 16.71 12.34 7.41
N GLY A 238 17.04 13.43 8.11
CA GLY A 238 16.45 13.77 9.41
C GLY A 238 15.01 14.24 9.31
N SER A 239 14.37 14.47 10.45
CA SER A 239 12.98 14.95 10.54
C SER A 239 12.75 16.34 9.93
N THR A 240 13.81 17.14 9.80
CA THR A 240 13.82 18.43 9.12
C THR A 240 14.82 18.43 7.95
N GLY A 241 14.89 17.31 7.23
CA GLY A 241 15.85 17.06 6.17
C GLY A 241 15.31 17.45 4.79
N TYR A 242 15.44 16.55 3.82
CA TYR A 242 14.91 16.76 2.47
C TYR A 242 13.38 16.73 2.41
N CYS A 243 12.76 15.94 3.29
CA CYS A 243 11.34 15.68 3.30
C CYS A 243 10.74 16.04 4.64
N ASP A 244 9.50 16.52 4.59
CA ASP A 244 8.66 16.70 5.77
C ASP A 244 8.10 15.34 6.21
N LYS A 245 8.67 14.80 7.29
CA LYS A 245 8.27 13.51 7.85
C LYS A 245 6.94 13.56 8.60
N ASN A 246 6.58 14.72 9.15
CA ASN A 246 5.36 14.84 9.96
C ASN A 246 4.15 15.03 9.07
N GLY A 247 4.28 15.84 8.02
CA GLY A 247 3.20 16.12 7.10
C GLY A 247 2.15 17.07 7.67
N CYS A 248 1.32 17.59 6.77
CA CYS A 248 0.15 18.37 7.14
C CYS A 248 -1.09 17.48 7.35
N GLY A 249 -1.17 16.79 8.49
CA GLY A 249 -2.20 15.78 8.72
C GLY A 249 -3.60 16.35 8.98
N PHE A 250 -4.62 15.76 8.34
CA PHE A 250 -6.03 15.96 8.67
C PHE A 250 -6.62 14.67 9.27
N ASN A 251 -6.64 14.59 10.60
CA ASN A 251 -7.33 13.52 11.34
C ASN A 251 -8.59 14.10 12.01
N PRO A 252 -9.82 13.68 11.61
CA PRO A 252 -11.06 14.19 12.19
C PRO A 252 -11.15 14.07 13.71
N TYR A 253 -10.64 12.98 14.28
CA TYR A 253 -10.67 12.75 15.73
C TYR A 253 -9.77 13.77 16.45
N ALA A 254 -8.55 13.99 15.95
CA ALA A 254 -7.63 15.00 16.46
C ALA A 254 -8.15 16.44 16.32
N LEU A 255 -8.96 16.68 15.28
CA LEU A 255 -9.66 17.94 15.06
C LEU A 255 -10.96 18.08 15.87
N GLY A 256 -11.18 17.21 16.87
CA GLY A 256 -12.29 17.31 17.82
C GLY A 256 -13.59 16.67 17.34
N GLN A 257 -13.59 15.93 16.23
CA GLN A 257 -14.77 15.27 15.66
C GLN A 257 -14.76 13.77 15.95
N GLN A 258 -14.77 13.42 17.24
CA GLN A 258 -14.66 12.03 17.72
C GLN A 258 -15.85 11.12 17.30
N GLY A 259 -17.01 11.71 16.98
CA GLY A 259 -18.20 11.00 16.49
C GLY A 259 -18.28 10.86 14.96
N TYR A 260 -17.23 11.22 14.24
CA TYR A 260 -17.26 11.32 12.78
C TYR A 260 -16.89 10.01 12.08
N TYR A 261 -15.73 9.42 12.37
CA TYR A 261 -15.22 8.23 11.69
C TYR A 261 -14.98 7.09 12.67
N GLY A 262 -15.59 5.92 12.43
CA GLY A 262 -15.44 4.74 13.27
C GLY A 262 -16.63 3.78 13.22
N PRO A 263 -16.65 2.71 14.02
CA PRO A 263 -17.65 1.65 13.87
C PRO A 263 -19.04 2.13 14.30
N GLY A 264 -19.98 2.24 13.37
CA GLY A 264 -21.32 2.77 13.59
C GLY A 264 -21.41 4.30 13.76
N LEU A 265 -20.37 5.04 13.37
CA LEU A 265 -20.34 6.51 13.42
C LEU A 265 -20.84 7.13 12.09
N THR A 266 -20.65 8.44 11.91
CA THR A 266 -21.13 9.17 10.71
C THR A 266 -20.60 8.55 9.42
N VAL A 267 -19.30 8.25 9.38
CA VAL A 267 -18.67 7.35 8.43
C VAL A 267 -18.48 6.01 9.15
N ASP A 268 -19.32 5.03 8.82
CA ASP A 268 -19.38 3.74 9.49
C ASP A 268 -18.32 2.78 8.93
N THR A 269 -17.25 2.56 9.70
CA THR A 269 -16.15 1.68 9.29
C THR A 269 -16.48 0.19 9.28
N LYS A 270 -17.67 -0.22 9.77
CA LYS A 270 -18.15 -1.61 9.63
C LYS A 270 -18.65 -1.94 8.23
N LYS A 271 -18.76 -0.94 7.36
CA LYS A 271 -19.24 -1.09 5.99
C LYS A 271 -18.20 -0.52 5.03
N LYS A 272 -18.34 -0.89 3.76
CA LYS A 272 -17.59 -0.28 2.67
C LYS A 272 -17.84 1.23 2.62
N ILE A 273 -16.78 2.00 2.37
CA ILE A 273 -16.79 3.46 2.29
C ILE A 273 -16.20 3.85 0.94
N THR A 274 -16.87 4.71 0.17
CA THR A 274 -16.19 5.39 -0.94
C THR A 274 -15.50 6.63 -0.37
N VAL A 275 -14.20 6.76 -0.57
CA VAL A 275 -13.40 7.94 -0.22
C VAL A 275 -13.12 8.71 -1.49
N THR A 276 -13.30 10.04 -1.47
CA THR A 276 -12.96 10.91 -2.60
C THR A 276 -12.09 12.06 -2.12
N THR A 277 -10.98 12.29 -2.83
CA THR A 277 -10.04 13.37 -2.56
C THR A 277 -9.88 14.20 -3.83
N SER A 278 -10.07 15.52 -3.72
CA SER A 278 -9.97 16.45 -4.85
C SER A 278 -8.90 17.50 -4.58
N PHE A 279 -8.16 17.87 -5.63
CA PHE A 279 -6.98 18.73 -5.57
C PHE A 279 -7.22 20.00 -6.36
N HIS A 280 -7.66 21.05 -5.66
CA HIS A 280 -8.09 22.29 -6.29
C HIS A 280 -6.92 23.21 -6.55
N THR A 281 -6.87 23.76 -7.76
CA THR A 281 -5.87 24.74 -8.16
C THR A 281 -6.44 26.14 -8.18
N SER A 282 -5.55 27.13 -8.05
CA SER A 282 -5.85 28.56 -8.03
C SER A 282 -6.70 29.07 -9.19
N ASP A 283 -6.66 28.40 -10.34
CA ASP A 283 -7.37 28.77 -11.57
C ASP A 283 -8.31 27.67 -12.10
N GLY A 284 -8.48 26.58 -11.35
CA GLY A 284 -9.30 25.43 -11.75
C GLY A 284 -8.73 24.62 -12.92
N THR A 285 -7.46 24.80 -13.30
CA THR A 285 -6.79 24.04 -14.37
C THR A 285 -5.83 23.00 -13.81
N SER A 286 -5.42 22.04 -14.65
CA SER A 286 -4.37 21.06 -14.31
C SER A 286 -2.94 21.63 -14.30
N THR A 287 -2.79 22.95 -14.47
CA THR A 287 -1.50 23.65 -14.49
C THR A 287 -1.40 24.77 -13.46
N GLY A 288 -2.51 25.10 -12.79
CA GLY A 288 -2.52 26.09 -11.72
C GLY A 288 -1.77 25.62 -10.48
N THR A 289 -1.58 26.52 -9.51
CA THR A 289 -0.96 26.16 -8.22
C THR A 289 -1.98 25.46 -7.34
N LEU A 290 -1.63 24.33 -6.71
CA LEU A 290 -2.50 23.67 -5.73
C LEU A 290 -2.75 24.61 -4.54
N THR A 291 -4.01 24.80 -4.20
CA THR A 291 -4.42 25.71 -3.10
C THR A 291 -5.23 25.01 -2.01
N GLU A 292 -5.91 23.91 -2.35
CA GLU A 292 -6.78 23.21 -1.41
C GLU A 292 -6.89 21.72 -1.76
N ILE A 293 -6.85 20.87 -0.74
CA ILE A 293 -7.19 19.45 -0.86
C ILE A 293 -8.46 19.19 -0.05
N THR A 294 -9.53 18.76 -0.73
CA THR A 294 -10.82 18.46 -0.11
C THR A 294 -11.07 16.97 -0.03
N ARG A 295 -11.82 16.56 1.00
CA ARG A 295 -12.24 15.18 1.23
C ARG A 295 -13.77 15.09 1.25
N GLN A 296 -14.30 13.99 0.76
CA GLN A 296 -15.68 13.58 1.04
C GLN A 296 -15.77 12.05 1.08
N TYR A 297 -16.86 11.56 1.64
CA TYR A 297 -17.19 10.14 1.71
C TYR A 297 -18.53 9.87 1.04
N ILE A 298 -18.73 8.67 0.53
CA ILE A 298 -20.04 8.18 0.11
C ILE A 298 -20.28 6.83 0.76
N GLN A 299 -21.42 6.69 1.42
CA GLN A 299 -21.81 5.44 2.07
C GLN A 299 -23.31 5.24 1.98
N ASP A 300 -23.75 4.03 1.65
CA ASP A 300 -25.18 3.70 1.46
C ASP A 300 -25.90 4.67 0.50
N GLY A 301 -25.18 5.19 -0.52
CA GLY A 301 -25.69 6.14 -1.50
C GLY A 301 -25.81 7.59 -1.01
N VAL A 302 -25.30 7.90 0.18
CA VAL A 302 -25.33 9.25 0.78
C VAL A 302 -23.94 9.86 0.72
N VAL A 303 -23.84 11.09 0.20
CA VAL A 303 -22.62 11.90 0.29
C VAL A 303 -22.49 12.47 1.70
N ILE A 304 -21.33 12.27 2.30
CA ILE A 304 -20.95 12.75 3.62
C ILE A 304 -19.80 13.72 3.40
N ALA A 305 -20.04 15.01 3.65
CA ALA A 305 -18.99 16.04 3.60
C ALA A 305 -17.91 15.77 4.66
N ASN A 306 -16.68 16.23 4.44
CA ASN A 306 -15.61 16.07 5.42
C ASN A 306 -16.00 16.60 6.81
N ALA A 307 -15.32 16.08 7.83
CA ALA A 307 -15.41 16.61 9.18
C ALA A 307 -15.06 18.11 9.20
N VAL A 308 -15.80 18.87 10.00
CA VAL A 308 -15.50 20.28 10.27
C VAL A 308 -14.84 20.35 11.64
N ALA A 309 -13.59 20.82 11.70
CA ALA A 309 -12.81 20.89 12.93
C ALA A 309 -13.55 21.67 14.04
N GLY A 310 -13.58 21.07 15.23
CA GLY A 310 -14.28 21.59 16.40
C GLY A 310 -13.63 22.85 16.96
N SER A 311 -14.37 23.59 17.79
CA SER A 311 -13.92 24.87 18.36
C SER A 311 -12.65 24.77 19.22
N SER A 312 -12.39 23.61 19.82
CA SER A 312 -11.22 23.35 20.66
C SER A 312 -10.00 22.81 19.91
N SER A 313 -10.09 22.61 18.59
CA SER A 313 -9.01 22.01 17.78
C SER A 313 -7.82 22.93 17.52
N GLY A 314 -7.97 24.24 17.78
CA GLY A 314 -7.05 25.26 17.27
C GLY A 314 -7.32 25.69 15.82
N PHE A 315 -8.20 24.97 15.11
CA PHE A 315 -8.55 25.20 13.70
C PHE A 315 -10.08 25.26 13.49
N PRO A 316 -10.82 26.05 14.27
CA PRO A 316 -12.29 26.05 14.24
C PRO A 316 -12.84 26.29 12.83
N GLY A 317 -13.69 25.38 12.36
CA GLY A 317 -14.35 25.51 11.05
C GLY A 317 -13.55 24.98 9.87
N GLN A 318 -12.29 24.56 10.05
CA GLN A 318 -11.50 23.95 8.98
C GLN A 318 -12.08 22.59 8.56
N ASN A 319 -12.21 22.34 7.26
CA ASN A 319 -12.75 21.07 6.73
C ASN A 319 -11.98 20.55 5.50
N SER A 320 -10.86 21.17 5.16
CA SER A 320 -9.98 20.84 4.05
C SER A 320 -8.53 21.11 4.45
N LEU A 321 -7.57 20.69 3.62
CA LEU A 321 -6.18 21.11 3.76
C LEU A 321 -5.95 22.33 2.89
N THR A 322 -5.52 23.43 3.51
CA THR A 322 -5.16 24.69 2.84
C THR A 322 -3.77 25.12 3.27
N ASP A 323 -3.12 26.01 2.52
CA ASP A 323 -1.82 26.55 2.92
C ASP A 323 -1.85 27.18 4.33
N SER A 324 -2.95 27.86 4.69
CA SER A 324 -3.09 28.48 6.01
C SER A 324 -3.20 27.45 7.14
N TYR A 325 -3.93 26.35 6.91
CA TYR A 325 -4.00 25.24 7.86
C TYR A 325 -2.63 24.59 7.99
N CYS A 326 -2.02 24.21 6.85
CA CYS A 326 -0.74 23.52 6.84
C CYS A 326 0.40 24.33 7.43
N SER A 327 0.49 25.62 7.12
CA SER A 327 1.49 26.51 7.73
C SER A 327 1.40 26.56 9.25
N ALA A 328 0.19 26.39 9.80
CA ALA A 328 -0.06 26.46 11.24
C ALA A 328 0.04 25.09 11.93
N SER A 329 -0.31 23.99 11.26
CA SER A 329 -0.20 22.63 11.80
C SER A 329 1.19 22.02 11.62
N ASP A 330 1.87 22.35 10.52
CA ASP A 330 3.22 21.90 10.21
C ASP A 330 4.05 23.01 9.54
N SER A 331 4.79 23.74 10.37
CA SER A 331 5.64 24.82 9.89
C SER A 331 6.82 24.35 9.03
N PHE A 332 7.27 23.10 9.16
CA PHE A 332 8.45 22.63 8.43
C PHE A 332 8.13 22.32 6.97
N GLY A 333 7.03 21.62 6.67
CA GLY A 333 6.56 21.41 5.29
C GLY A 333 6.32 22.71 4.54
N GLN A 334 5.94 23.79 5.24
CA GLN A 334 5.85 25.13 4.64
C GLN A 334 7.22 25.66 4.16
N THR A 335 8.31 25.34 4.85
CA THR A 335 9.68 25.69 4.40
C THR A 335 10.11 24.92 3.16
N LEU A 336 9.50 23.75 2.92
CA LEU A 336 9.67 22.95 1.70
C LEU A 336 8.69 23.35 0.58
N GLY A 337 7.90 24.39 0.79
CA GLY A 337 6.98 24.99 -0.18
C GLY A 337 5.52 24.53 -0.08
N GLY A 338 5.15 23.77 0.95
CA GLY A 338 3.76 23.47 1.30
C GLY A 338 2.95 22.83 0.18
N LEU A 339 1.69 23.25 0.02
CA LEU A 339 0.81 22.68 -1.02
C LEU A 339 1.30 23.01 -2.42
N LYS A 340 2.01 24.11 -2.64
CA LYS A 340 2.58 24.42 -3.96
C LYS A 340 3.54 23.30 -4.41
N THR A 341 4.52 22.93 -3.58
CA THR A 341 5.46 21.85 -3.90
C THR A 341 4.74 20.52 -4.08
N MET A 342 3.77 20.22 -3.21
CA MET A 342 2.95 19.01 -3.35
C MET A 342 2.19 18.99 -4.69
N GLY A 343 1.61 20.12 -5.10
CA GLY A 343 0.93 20.29 -6.37
C GLY A 343 1.85 20.09 -7.58
N GLU A 344 3.09 20.56 -7.50
CA GLU A 344 4.09 20.34 -8.56
C GLU A 344 4.41 18.85 -8.73
N ALA A 345 4.56 18.09 -7.64
CA ALA A 345 4.75 16.63 -7.70
C ALA A 345 3.52 15.92 -8.25
N LEU A 346 2.31 16.27 -7.79
CA LEU A 346 1.05 15.74 -8.33
C LEU A 346 0.86 16.05 -9.83
N GLY A 347 1.39 17.17 -10.32
CA GLY A 347 1.35 17.55 -11.73
C GLY A 347 2.36 16.80 -12.60
N ARG A 348 3.56 16.50 -12.06
CA ARG A 348 4.55 15.63 -12.73
C ARG A 348 4.05 14.20 -12.86
N GLY A 349 3.33 13.74 -11.84
CA GLY A 349 2.73 12.41 -11.75
C GLY A 349 3.42 11.57 -10.69
N MET A 350 2.65 10.76 -9.99
CA MET A 350 3.10 9.94 -8.86
C MET A 350 2.57 8.51 -9.00
N VAL A 351 3.29 7.56 -8.39
CA VAL A 351 2.93 6.14 -8.39
C VAL A 351 1.93 5.87 -7.28
N LEU A 352 0.84 5.18 -7.60
CA LEU A 352 -0.13 4.73 -6.61
C LEU A 352 0.39 3.51 -5.85
N VAL A 353 0.42 3.63 -4.53
CA VAL A 353 0.87 2.61 -3.59
C VAL A 353 -0.29 2.18 -2.71
N LEU A 354 -0.42 0.86 -2.49
CA LEU A 354 -1.40 0.28 -1.58
C LEU A 354 -0.69 -0.68 -0.64
N SER A 355 -0.92 -0.57 0.67
CA SER A 355 -0.27 -1.43 1.66
C SER A 355 -1.16 -1.74 2.87
N ILE A 356 -0.73 -2.73 3.64
CA ILE A 356 -1.21 -2.98 5.00
C ILE A 356 0.00 -3.25 5.89
N TRP A 357 0.03 -2.59 7.05
CA TRP A 357 1.13 -2.74 8.00
C TRP A 357 0.72 -2.40 9.43
N ASN A 358 1.50 -2.89 10.39
CA ASN A 358 1.46 -2.46 11.79
C ASN A 358 2.85 -2.00 12.24
N ASP A 359 2.88 -1.26 13.35
CA ASP A 359 4.09 -0.61 13.84
C ASP A 359 4.56 -1.28 15.13
N ALA A 360 5.64 -2.06 15.05
CA ALA A 360 6.22 -2.73 16.22
C ALA A 360 6.89 -1.78 17.23
N GLY A 361 7.22 -0.55 16.82
CA GLY A 361 7.88 0.44 17.68
C GLY A 361 6.89 1.34 18.41
N GLY A 362 5.91 1.90 17.69
CA GLY A 362 4.97 2.90 18.18
C GLY A 362 3.50 2.46 18.22
N TYR A 363 3.18 1.23 17.81
CA TYR A 363 1.84 0.62 17.87
C TYR A 363 0.74 1.44 17.16
N MET A 364 1.10 2.23 16.15
CA MET A 364 0.23 3.20 15.45
C MET A 364 -0.43 4.24 16.36
N THR A 365 0.16 4.51 17.52
CA THR A 365 -0.41 5.47 18.47
C THR A 365 -0.52 6.90 17.90
N TRP A 366 0.31 7.23 16.91
CA TRP A 366 0.23 8.49 16.17
C TRP A 366 -1.07 8.61 15.34
N LEU A 367 -1.62 7.48 14.87
CA LEU A 367 -2.81 7.42 14.03
C LEU A 367 -4.09 7.29 14.87
N ASP A 368 -4.10 6.39 15.86
CA ASP A 368 -5.36 5.88 16.43
C ASP A 368 -5.49 5.94 17.95
N SER A 369 -4.52 6.51 18.66
CA SER A 369 -4.52 6.59 20.13
C SER A 369 -4.41 8.03 20.65
N GLY A 370 -4.74 8.22 21.93
CA GLY A 370 -4.65 9.50 22.61
C GLY A 370 -5.51 10.59 21.94
N ASN A 371 -4.85 11.60 21.39
CA ASN A 371 -5.53 12.67 20.67
C ASN A 371 -5.88 12.29 19.22
N SER A 372 -5.33 11.20 18.68
CA SER A 372 -5.53 10.80 17.28
C SER A 372 -6.62 9.75 17.10
N GLY A 373 -7.04 9.07 18.17
CA GLY A 373 -8.13 8.11 18.10
C GLY A 373 -8.49 7.48 19.45
N PRO A 374 -9.47 6.56 19.44
CA PRO A 374 -10.03 5.97 20.66
C PRO A 374 -9.23 4.77 21.19
N CYS A 375 -8.21 4.29 20.49
CA CYS A 375 -7.47 3.10 20.87
C CYS A 375 -6.61 3.34 22.12
N SER A 376 -6.45 2.31 22.95
CA SER A 376 -5.50 2.41 24.07
C SER A 376 -4.06 2.37 23.56
N ALA A 377 -3.13 2.94 24.34
CA ALA A 377 -1.71 3.03 23.97
C ALA A 377 -1.00 1.68 23.76
N THR A 378 -1.63 0.56 24.13
CA THR A 378 -1.06 -0.79 24.02
C THR A 378 -1.85 -1.72 23.10
N GLU A 379 -3.02 -1.30 22.62
CA GLU A 379 -3.91 -2.15 21.82
C GLU A 379 -3.29 -2.52 20.47
N GLY A 380 -2.52 -1.60 19.90
CA GLY A 380 -1.86 -1.78 18.61
C GLY A 380 -0.57 -2.60 18.63
N ASN A 381 -0.30 -3.36 19.69
CA ASN A 381 0.89 -4.22 19.75
C ASN A 381 0.79 -5.37 18.72
N PRO A 382 1.70 -5.50 17.75
CA PRO A 382 1.62 -6.53 16.71
C PRO A 382 1.54 -7.97 17.24
N SER A 383 2.16 -8.25 18.40
CA SER A 383 2.09 -9.57 19.04
C SER A 383 0.68 -9.90 19.55
N LEU A 384 -0.10 -8.89 19.95
CA LEU A 384 -1.50 -9.04 20.31
C LEU A 384 -2.38 -9.15 19.07
N ILE A 385 -2.11 -8.32 18.05
CA ILE A 385 -2.89 -8.30 16.81
C ILE A 385 -2.83 -9.67 16.12
N ILE A 386 -1.64 -10.25 15.92
CA ILE A 386 -1.54 -11.58 15.28
C ILE A 386 -2.23 -12.68 16.10
N GLN A 387 -2.29 -12.57 17.43
CA GLN A 387 -2.95 -13.57 18.27
C GLN A 387 -4.47 -13.45 18.25
N GLN A 388 -5.00 -12.22 18.20
CA GLN A 388 -6.42 -11.94 18.37
C GLN A 388 -7.15 -11.74 17.04
N ASN A 389 -6.46 -11.17 16.05
CA ASN A 389 -6.99 -10.81 14.72
C ASN A 389 -6.04 -11.28 13.60
N PRO A 390 -5.61 -12.56 13.56
CA PRO A 390 -4.68 -13.07 12.55
C PRO A 390 -5.22 -13.00 11.12
N THR A 391 -6.51 -12.75 10.94
CA THR A 391 -7.17 -12.64 9.64
C THR A 391 -7.45 -11.19 9.24
N THR A 392 -6.82 -10.20 9.88
CA THR A 392 -7.01 -8.78 9.50
C THR A 392 -6.51 -8.51 8.08
N TYR A 393 -7.31 -7.76 7.33
CA TYR A 393 -7.07 -7.37 5.94
C TYR A 393 -7.77 -6.05 5.60
N VAL A 394 -7.34 -5.44 4.50
CA VAL A 394 -8.03 -4.30 3.88
C VAL A 394 -8.42 -4.65 2.45
N VAL A 395 -9.56 -4.15 2.00
CA VAL A 395 -9.96 -4.22 0.58
C VAL A 395 -10.02 -2.82 0.01
N PHE A 396 -9.26 -2.57 -1.06
CA PHE A 396 -9.37 -1.38 -1.89
C PHE A 396 -10.01 -1.77 -3.22
N SER A 397 -10.98 -1.01 -3.70
CA SER A 397 -11.68 -1.35 -4.94
C SER A 397 -12.19 -0.12 -5.68
N ASN A 398 -12.65 -0.32 -6.93
CA ASN A 398 -13.35 0.70 -7.70
C ASN A 398 -12.54 2.03 -7.80
N ILE A 399 -11.23 1.91 -8.01
CA ILE A 399 -10.31 3.06 -8.08
C ILE A 399 -10.55 3.84 -9.38
N ARG A 400 -10.85 5.13 -9.23
CA ARG A 400 -11.22 6.07 -10.30
C ARG A 400 -10.46 7.36 -10.11
N TYR A 401 -9.90 7.92 -11.17
CA TYR A 401 -9.25 9.23 -11.12
C TYR A 401 -9.49 10.02 -12.40
N GLY A 402 -9.58 11.35 -12.28
CA GLY A 402 -9.95 12.19 -13.41
C GLY A 402 -10.46 13.57 -13.02
N ASP A 403 -11.24 14.18 -13.92
CA ASP A 403 -11.80 15.51 -13.71
C ASP A 403 -12.60 15.58 -12.41
N ILE A 404 -12.51 16.71 -11.69
CA ILE A 404 -13.27 16.94 -10.45
C ILE A 404 -14.79 16.79 -10.72
N GLY A 405 -15.47 16.03 -9.87
CA GLY A 405 -16.87 15.65 -9.98
C GLY A 405 -17.19 14.52 -10.98
N SER A 406 -16.20 13.83 -11.54
CA SER A 406 -16.39 12.76 -12.54
C SER A 406 -16.19 11.34 -12.01
N THR A 407 -15.56 11.15 -10.84
CA THR A 407 -15.17 9.83 -10.33
C THR A 407 -16.24 9.17 -9.45
N TRP A 408 -17.33 9.87 -9.15
CA TRP A 408 -18.41 9.35 -8.32
C TRP A 408 -19.78 9.86 -8.81
N SER A 409 -20.84 9.09 -8.59
CA SER A 409 -22.22 9.55 -8.83
C SER A 409 -23.22 8.78 -7.96
N ILE A 410 -24.20 9.48 -7.39
CA ILE A 410 -25.34 8.84 -6.74
C ILE A 410 -26.32 8.44 -7.86
N GLY A 411 -26.45 7.15 -8.14
CA GLY A 411 -27.55 6.61 -8.95
C GLY A 411 -27.31 6.37 -10.45
N LYS A 412 -26.06 6.37 -10.94
CA LYS A 412 -25.76 5.87 -12.29
C LYS A 412 -24.96 4.56 -12.21
N PRO A 413 -25.55 3.39 -12.55
CA PRO A 413 -24.76 2.16 -12.63
C PRO A 413 -23.66 2.32 -13.68
N PRO A 414 -22.51 1.64 -13.52
CA PRO A 414 -21.41 1.72 -14.47
C PRO A 414 -21.92 1.37 -15.86
N VAL A 415 -21.70 2.27 -16.82
CA VAL A 415 -22.05 2.04 -18.22
C VAL A 415 -21.15 0.92 -18.72
N SER A 416 -21.68 -0.31 -18.78
CA SER A 416 -21.03 -1.38 -19.55
C SER A 416 -21.08 -0.98 -21.03
N SER A 417 -19.93 -0.64 -21.59
CA SER A 417 -19.77 -0.36 -23.01
C SER A 417 -19.88 -1.68 -23.79
N LYS A 418 -21.10 -2.06 -24.16
CA LYS A 418 -21.28 -2.98 -25.28
C LYS A 418 -20.81 -2.28 -26.55
N SER A 419 -19.63 -2.66 -27.01
CA SER A 419 -19.12 -2.38 -28.35
C SER A 419 -20.21 -2.77 -29.37
N SER A 420 -20.78 -1.76 -30.03
CA SER A 420 -21.55 -1.97 -31.25
C SER A 420 -20.84 -1.24 -32.38
N THR A 421 -20.17 -2.03 -33.20
CA THR A 421 -19.56 -1.59 -34.44
C THR A 421 -20.70 -1.26 -35.41
N SER A 422 -20.93 0.03 -35.71
CA SER A 422 -21.77 0.42 -36.86
C SER A 422 -20.92 1.15 -37.88
N THR A 423 -20.68 0.48 -38.99
CA THR A 423 -20.14 1.01 -40.23
C THR A 423 -20.99 2.18 -40.73
N SER A 424 -20.34 3.34 -40.87
CA SER A 424 -20.93 4.55 -41.46
C SER A 424 -21.06 4.37 -42.98
N VAL A 425 -22.30 4.30 -43.47
CA VAL A 425 -22.62 4.57 -44.87
C VAL A 425 -23.45 5.84 -44.93
N LYS A 426 -22.86 6.86 -45.55
CA LYS A 426 -23.42 8.18 -45.87
C LYS A 426 -24.69 8.06 -46.73
N PRO A 427 -25.77 8.79 -46.42
CA PRO A 427 -26.82 9.08 -47.39
C PRO A 427 -26.76 10.53 -47.87
N THR A 428 -26.85 10.66 -49.19
CA THR A 428 -27.03 11.88 -49.96
C THR A 428 -28.44 12.43 -49.76
N THR A 429 -28.55 13.76 -49.65
CA THR A 429 -29.80 14.52 -49.55
C THR A 429 -30.60 14.49 -50.86
N THR A 430 -31.91 14.25 -50.77
CA THR A 430 -32.88 14.80 -51.73
C THR A 430 -34.21 15.06 -51.04
N SER A 431 -34.74 16.24 -51.35
CA SER A 431 -35.95 16.87 -50.85
C SER A 431 -37.24 16.19 -51.33
N SER A 432 -38.27 16.12 -50.48
CA SER A 432 -39.62 16.59 -50.84
C SER A 432 -40.59 16.55 -49.65
N GLN A 433 -41.43 17.58 -49.64
CA GLN A 433 -42.51 17.91 -48.72
C GLN A 433 -43.68 16.92 -48.82
N ILE A 434 -44.49 16.78 -47.75
CA ILE A 434 -45.95 17.10 -47.70
C ILE A 434 -46.69 16.38 -46.56
N LEU A 435 -47.52 17.20 -45.89
CA LEU A 435 -48.74 17.00 -45.09
C LEU A 435 -48.81 15.94 -43.97
N GLY A 436 -49.31 16.42 -42.83
CA GLY A 436 -49.51 15.65 -41.61
C GLY A 436 -50.80 14.86 -41.54
N SER A 437 -50.95 14.16 -40.42
CA SER A 437 -52.25 13.81 -39.85
C SER A 437 -52.08 13.50 -38.37
N THR A 438 -52.92 14.13 -37.58
CA THR A 438 -53.22 13.86 -36.17
C THR A 438 -53.92 12.51 -36.03
N THR A 439 -53.50 11.64 -35.11
CA THR A 439 -54.41 10.64 -34.49
C THR A 439 -54.04 10.41 -33.03
N VAL A 440 -55.12 10.33 -32.25
CA VAL A 440 -55.31 10.29 -30.81
C VAL A 440 -55.15 8.86 -30.25
N VAL A 441 -54.53 8.78 -29.07
CA VAL A 441 -54.75 7.88 -27.90
C VAL A 441 -55.12 6.41 -28.13
N THR A 442 -54.36 5.49 -27.52
CA THR A 442 -54.94 4.38 -26.72
C THR A 442 -54.01 4.02 -25.56
N THR A 443 -54.50 4.25 -24.35
CA THR A 443 -53.99 3.75 -23.08
C THR A 443 -54.48 2.32 -22.86
N THR A 444 -53.59 1.41 -22.46
CA THR A 444 -53.98 0.12 -21.88
C THR A 444 -53.23 -0.12 -20.59
N THR A 445 -54.02 -0.09 -19.52
CA THR A 445 -53.73 -0.39 -18.13
C THR A 445 -53.79 -1.90 -17.92
N THR A 446 -52.78 -2.50 -17.31
CA THR A 446 -52.90 -3.84 -16.69
C THR A 446 -52.37 -3.81 -15.26
N LYS A 447 -53.30 -4.10 -14.34
CA LYS A 447 -53.19 -4.12 -12.88
C LYS A 447 -52.40 -5.35 -12.38
N PRO A 448 -51.79 -5.31 -11.18
CA PRO A 448 -50.94 -6.36 -10.63
C PRO A 448 -51.75 -7.54 -10.08
N THR A 449 -51.24 -8.76 -10.25
CA THR A 449 -51.79 -9.98 -9.64
C THR A 449 -51.00 -10.34 -8.39
N THR A 450 -51.71 -10.38 -7.27
CA THR A 450 -51.33 -10.87 -5.94
C THR A 450 -51.18 -12.39 -5.93
N VAL A 451 -50.11 -12.89 -5.28
CA VAL A 451 -50.03 -14.28 -4.80
C VAL A 451 -49.52 -14.25 -3.36
N SER A 452 -50.35 -14.74 -2.43
CA SER A 452 -50.02 -14.92 -1.01
C SER A 452 -50.05 -16.41 -0.64
N THR A 453 -49.04 -16.76 0.16
CA THR A 453 -48.98 -17.79 1.24
C THR A 453 -49.11 -19.27 0.89
N THR A 454 -48.10 -20.06 1.29
CA THR A 454 -48.24 -21.04 2.39
C THR A 454 -46.88 -21.45 2.98
N THR A 455 -46.88 -21.52 4.30
CA THR A 455 -45.88 -22.00 5.26
C THR A 455 -45.81 -23.53 5.31
N SER A 456 -44.62 -24.12 5.48
CA SER A 456 -44.46 -25.43 6.12
C SER A 456 -43.04 -25.66 6.67
N LYS A 457 -42.98 -25.78 7.99
CA LYS A 457 -41.89 -26.28 8.85
C LYS A 457 -41.77 -27.81 8.70
N PRO A 458 -40.58 -28.39 8.94
CA PRO A 458 -40.52 -29.64 9.70
C PRO A 458 -39.55 -29.56 10.89
N THR A 459 -39.92 -30.27 11.96
CA THR A 459 -39.20 -30.36 13.24
C THR A 459 -38.57 -31.75 13.36
N THR A 460 -37.30 -31.79 13.76
CA THR A 460 -36.53 -32.82 14.53
C THR A 460 -36.93 -34.31 14.51
N THR A 461 -35.91 -35.17 14.32
CA THR A 461 -35.81 -36.44 15.06
C THR A 461 -34.34 -36.80 15.33
N THR A 462 -33.99 -36.94 16.61
CA THR A 462 -32.73 -37.47 17.15
C THR A 462 -32.97 -38.85 17.76
N LYS A 463 -32.03 -39.79 17.61
CA LYS A 463 -31.82 -40.96 18.50
C LYS A 463 -30.35 -41.40 18.46
N PRO A 464 -29.87 -42.11 19.49
CA PRO A 464 -28.51 -41.99 20.00
C PRO A 464 -27.62 -43.19 19.62
N THR A 465 -26.31 -43.00 19.73
CA THR A 465 -25.35 -44.11 19.73
C THR A 465 -24.38 -43.94 20.89
N THR A 466 -24.44 -44.90 21.81
CA THR A 466 -23.64 -45.03 23.04
C THR A 466 -22.30 -45.73 22.79
N THR A 467 -21.23 -45.08 23.23
CA THR A 467 -20.03 -45.58 23.94
C THR A 467 -19.52 -47.01 23.71
N THR A 468 -18.24 -47.12 23.32
CA THR A 468 -17.28 -48.05 23.97
C THR A 468 -15.88 -47.42 24.03
N LYS A 469 -15.26 -47.55 25.21
CA LYS A 469 -13.92 -47.09 25.62
C LYS A 469 -12.92 -48.26 25.51
N PRO A 470 -11.70 -48.04 25.02
CA PRO A 470 -10.55 -48.86 25.45
C PRO A 470 -9.59 -48.09 26.38
N ALA A 471 -9.03 -48.82 27.35
CA ALA A 471 -8.15 -48.37 28.43
C ALA A 471 -6.65 -48.35 27.99
N PRO A 472 -5.73 -47.78 28.81
CA PRO A 472 -4.36 -47.45 28.40
C PRO A 472 -3.35 -48.58 28.67
N PRO A 473 -2.20 -48.63 27.94
CA PRO A 473 -1.01 -49.38 28.36
C PRO A 473 0.13 -48.40 28.73
N THR A 474 0.49 -48.32 30.02
CA THR A 474 1.66 -48.95 30.68
C THR A 474 3.04 -48.35 30.34
N THR A 475 3.58 -47.67 31.35
CA THR A 475 4.98 -47.27 31.53
C THR A 475 5.89 -48.48 31.67
N LYS A 476 7.06 -48.45 31.00
CA LYS A 476 8.21 -49.29 31.34
C LYS A 476 9.46 -48.44 31.54
N SER A 477 9.95 -48.48 32.78
CA SER A 477 11.26 -48.05 33.21
C SER A 477 12.33 -49.00 32.65
N THR A 478 13.47 -48.46 32.21
CA THR A 478 14.69 -49.25 31.97
C THR A 478 15.92 -48.44 32.38
N THR A 479 16.75 -49.05 33.23
CA THR A 479 17.90 -48.47 33.91
C THR A 479 19.20 -48.96 33.26
N THR A 480 20.09 -48.01 32.95
CA THR A 480 21.57 -48.06 32.90
C THR A 480 22.33 -49.14 32.09
N THR A 481 23.19 -48.68 31.19
CA THR A 481 24.62 -49.10 31.12
C THR A 481 25.53 -47.91 30.78
N LYS A 482 26.73 -47.93 31.36
CA LYS A 482 27.74 -46.86 31.42
C LYS A 482 28.82 -47.16 30.37
N SER A 483 29.21 -46.19 29.54
CA SER A 483 30.46 -46.22 28.77
C SER A 483 30.96 -44.80 28.49
N SER A 484 32.28 -44.66 28.43
CA SER A 484 33.05 -43.46 28.76
C SER A 484 33.44 -42.61 27.54
N ALA A 485 33.23 -41.29 27.68
CA ALA A 485 33.94 -40.12 27.16
C ALA A 485 34.44 -40.03 25.69
N THR A 486 33.88 -39.05 24.97
CA THR A 486 34.67 -38.02 24.27
C THR A 486 33.94 -36.68 24.42
N THR A 487 34.58 -35.70 25.05
CA THR A 487 33.97 -34.41 25.42
C THR A 487 33.86 -33.46 24.22
N THR A 488 32.68 -33.38 23.62
CA THR A 488 32.25 -32.20 22.85
C THR A 488 31.22 -31.44 23.67
N LYS A 489 31.54 -30.18 24.01
CA LYS A 489 30.68 -29.22 24.70
C LYS A 489 29.27 -29.23 24.06
N PRO A 490 28.16 -29.31 24.82
CA PRO A 490 26.83 -29.15 24.25
C PRO A 490 26.74 -27.80 23.55
N SER A 491 26.32 -27.80 22.28
CA SER A 491 25.98 -26.57 21.57
C SER A 491 24.94 -25.82 22.41
N GLN A 492 25.25 -24.59 22.80
CA GLN A 492 24.25 -23.73 23.44
C GLN A 492 23.08 -23.58 22.46
N PRO A 493 21.82 -23.59 22.94
CA PRO A 493 20.69 -23.33 22.06
C PRO A 493 20.95 -21.99 21.37
N THR A 494 20.74 -21.95 20.05
CA THR A 494 20.88 -20.74 19.24
C THR A 494 19.50 -20.18 18.94
N ALA A 495 19.39 -18.86 18.92
CA ALA A 495 18.18 -18.19 18.45
C ALA A 495 18.09 -18.34 16.92
N THR A 496 16.91 -18.68 16.41
CA THR A 496 16.63 -18.76 14.98
C THR A 496 16.73 -17.38 14.32
N HIS A 497 16.74 -17.32 12.99
CA HIS A 497 16.53 -16.06 12.29
C HIS A 497 15.29 -15.36 12.85
N TYR A 498 15.39 -14.06 13.12
CA TYR A 498 14.38 -13.22 13.77
C TYR A 498 14.04 -13.55 15.24
N GLY A 499 14.72 -14.53 15.84
CA GLY A 499 14.58 -14.84 17.26
C GLY A 499 15.25 -13.78 18.15
N GLN A 500 14.71 -13.57 19.35
CA GLN A 500 15.36 -12.71 20.35
C GLN A 500 16.69 -13.32 20.78
N CYS A 501 17.74 -12.50 20.82
CA CYS A 501 19.09 -12.90 21.20
C CYS A 501 19.70 -12.04 22.31
N GLY A 502 18.91 -11.13 22.91
CA GLY A 502 19.38 -10.25 23.96
C GLY A 502 18.30 -9.30 24.47
N GLY A 503 18.65 -8.51 25.49
CA GLY A 503 17.75 -7.57 26.15
C GLY A 503 17.73 -7.74 27.68
N LYS A 504 17.55 -6.64 28.41
CA LYS A 504 17.39 -6.63 29.88
C LYS A 504 16.24 -7.57 30.28
N GLY A 505 16.57 -8.61 31.05
CA GLY A 505 15.61 -9.60 31.55
C GLY A 505 15.42 -10.83 30.65
N TYR A 506 16.02 -10.87 29.47
CA TYR A 506 15.96 -12.04 28.57
C TYR A 506 16.83 -13.19 29.07
N THR A 507 16.26 -14.40 29.15
CA THR A 507 16.93 -15.62 29.66
C THR A 507 17.12 -16.70 28.58
N GLY A 508 16.78 -16.39 27.32
CA GLY A 508 16.90 -17.31 26.19
C GLY A 508 18.27 -17.30 25.48
N PRO A 509 18.37 -17.96 24.32
CA PRO A 509 19.59 -18.04 23.52
C PRO A 509 20.19 -16.67 23.18
N THR A 510 21.46 -16.41 23.51
CA THR A 510 22.13 -15.13 23.19
C THR A 510 23.00 -15.18 21.92
N VAL A 511 23.10 -16.36 21.32
CA VAL A 511 23.87 -16.60 20.09
C VAL A 511 22.90 -16.97 18.99
N CYS A 512 23.03 -16.34 17.83
CA CYS A 512 22.19 -16.60 16.68
C CYS A 512 22.67 -17.83 15.90
N ALA A 513 21.72 -18.55 15.29
CA ALA A 513 22.04 -19.61 14.35
C ALA A 513 22.73 -18.97 13.14
N SER A 514 23.85 -19.57 12.70
CA SER A 514 24.56 -19.13 11.49
C SER A 514 23.61 -19.11 10.29
N PRO A 515 23.63 -18.07 9.43
CA PRO A 515 24.63 -16.99 9.32
C PRO A 515 24.31 -15.70 10.12
N TRP A 516 23.28 -15.71 10.97
CA TRP A 516 22.73 -14.49 11.58
C TRP A 516 23.58 -13.97 12.75
N THR A 517 23.47 -12.68 13.02
CA THR A 517 24.16 -12.00 14.11
C THR A 517 23.17 -11.30 15.04
N CYS A 518 23.50 -11.27 16.33
CA CYS A 518 22.62 -10.62 17.30
C CYS A 518 22.74 -9.10 17.19
N LYS A 519 21.70 -8.43 16.67
CA LYS A 519 21.61 -6.99 16.54
C LYS A 519 20.80 -6.42 17.69
N VAL A 520 21.38 -5.48 18.44
CA VAL A 520 20.68 -4.77 19.52
C VAL A 520 19.68 -3.79 18.89
N SER A 521 18.40 -3.91 19.25
CA SER A 521 17.37 -2.95 18.84
C SER A 521 17.18 -1.88 19.93
N ASN A 522 17.08 -2.32 21.19
CA ASN A 522 17.04 -1.44 22.35
C ASN A 522 17.53 -2.17 23.61
N ASP A 523 17.53 -1.47 24.75
CA ASP A 523 17.96 -1.98 26.06
C ASP A 523 17.28 -3.30 26.48
N TYR A 524 16.06 -3.56 26.02
CA TYR A 524 15.24 -4.71 26.40
C TYR A 524 15.12 -5.76 25.30
N TYR A 525 15.66 -5.50 24.11
CA TYR A 525 15.50 -6.40 22.96
C TYR A 525 16.68 -6.37 21.98
N SER A 526 17.17 -7.54 21.63
CA SER A 526 18.13 -7.78 20.54
C SER A 526 17.63 -8.96 19.70
N GLN A 527 17.85 -8.94 18.39
CA GLN A 527 17.30 -9.91 17.45
C GLN A 527 18.37 -10.50 16.53
N CYS A 528 18.22 -11.76 16.14
CA CYS A 528 19.04 -12.38 15.11
C CYS A 528 18.66 -11.89 13.71
N LEU A 529 19.58 -11.17 13.07
CA LEU A 529 19.47 -10.61 11.72
C LEU A 529 20.72 -10.85 10.88
#